data_AF-A0A0Q4F0L4-F1
#
_entry.id   AF-A0A0Q4F0L4-F1
#
_cell.length_a   1.000
_cell.length_b   1.000
_cell.length_c   1.000
_cell.angle_alpha   90.00
_cell.angle_beta   90.00
_cell.angle_gamma   90.00
#
_symmetry.space_group_name_H-M   'P 1'
#
loop_
_entity.id
_entity.type
_entity.pdbx_description
1 polymer ?
#
loop_
_entity_poly.entity_id
_entity_poly.type
_entity_poly.pdbx_seq_one_letter_code
_entity_poly.pdbx_strand_id
1 'polypeptide(L)'
;MTLSKGSIIKLITIDRAAVVLRDWMNSREAAPGDIAVVERVSMGEAGCTVLLLCEPEVGFLEWRASYFEAGLTYEVLSSSPTDVAS
;
A
#
# COMPACT_ATOMS: atom_id res chain seq x y z
N MET A 1 -12.25 3.65 -7.03
CA MET A 1 -11.87 2.24 -7.20
C MET A 1 -11.22 1.83 -5.90
N THR A 2 -11.69 0.75 -5.28
CA THR A 2 -11.10 0.26 -4.02
C THR A 2 -9.82 -0.51 -4.33
N LEU A 3 -8.74 -0.26 -3.59
CA LEU A 3 -7.53 -1.06 -3.75
C LEU A 3 -7.83 -2.54 -3.49
N SER A 4 -7.21 -3.41 -4.29
CA SER A 4 -7.27 -4.85 -4.12
C SER A 4 -5.87 -5.41 -3.88
N LYS A 5 -5.78 -6.56 -3.21
CA LYS A 5 -4.52 -7.28 -3.08
C LYS A 5 -3.90 -7.53 -4.45
N GLY A 6 -2.62 -7.21 -4.60
CA GLY A 6 -1.86 -7.31 -5.85
C GLY A 6 -1.94 -6.07 -6.74
N SER A 7 -2.76 -5.07 -6.41
CA SER A 7 -2.72 -3.78 -7.10
C SER A 7 -1.34 -3.14 -6.93
N ILE A 8 -0.83 -2.55 -8.00
CA ILE A 8 0.39 -1.76 -8.01
C ILE A 8 -0.01 -0.29 -8.09
N ILE A 9 0.47 0.49 -7.12
CA ILE A 9 0.15 1.92 -7.03
C ILE A 9 1.40 2.76 -7.00
N LYS A 10 1.25 4.01 -7.43
CA LYS A 10 2.22 5.08 -7.18
C LYS A 10 1.65 6.04 -6.14
N LEU A 11 2.38 6.26 -5.06
CA LEU A 11 1.99 7.21 -4.03
C LEU A 11 2.14 8.64 -4.55
N ILE A 12 1.09 9.46 -4.39
CA ILE A 12 1.10 10.89 -4.74
C ILE A 12 1.25 11.71 -3.46
N THR A 13 0.45 11.42 -2.44
CA THR A 13 0.57 12.02 -1.11
C THR A 13 0.28 10.99 -0.02
N ILE A 14 0.88 11.22 1.15
CA ILE A 14 0.74 10.37 2.32
C ILE A 14 0.46 11.30 3.51
N ASP A 15 -0.72 11.19 4.10
CA ASP A 15 -0.95 11.79 5.41
C ASP A 15 -0.20 10.98 6.47
N ARG A 16 0.71 11.65 7.20
CA ARG A 16 1.48 11.00 8.27
C ARG A 16 0.59 10.50 9.40
N ALA A 17 -0.57 11.12 9.62
CA ALA A 17 -1.54 10.65 10.62
C ALA A 17 -2.26 9.35 10.19
N ALA A 18 -2.20 8.99 8.91
CA ALA A 18 -2.84 7.79 8.38
C ALA A 18 -2.00 6.52 8.56
N VAL A 19 -0.75 6.66 9.01
CA VAL A 19 0.12 5.51 9.31
C VAL A 19 -0.45 4.76 10.50
N VAL A 20 -0.73 3.46 10.30
CA VAL A 20 -1.20 2.57 11.37
C VAL A 20 -0.02 1.82 11.99
N LEU A 21 0.79 1.18 11.15
CA LEU A 21 1.93 0.38 11.57
C LEU A 21 3.06 0.49 10.53
N ARG A 22 4.29 0.50 11.02
CA ARG A 22 5.51 0.47 10.20
C ARG A 22 6.34 -0.72 10.65
N ASP A 23 6.89 -1.47 9.71
CA ASP A 23 7.84 -2.53 10.03
C ASP A 23 9.16 -1.92 10.52
N TRP A 24 9.80 -2.57 11.49
CA TRP A 24 11.05 -2.11 12.11
C TRP A 24 12.27 -2.31 11.18
N MET A 25 12.13 -3.17 10.18
CA MET A 25 13.19 -3.47 9.19
C MET A 25 13.22 -2.49 8.00
N ASN A 26 12.33 -1.48 7.99
CA ASN A 26 12.28 -0.52 6.89
C ASN A 26 13.59 0.27 6.79
N SER A 27 14.19 0.32 5.59
CA SER A 27 15.40 1.10 5.32
C SER A 27 15.11 2.61 5.29
N ARG A 28 13.88 2.99 4.94
CA ARG A 28 13.38 4.36 4.93
C ARG A 28 11.87 4.42 5.12
N GLU A 29 11.34 5.63 5.28
CA GLU A 29 9.89 5.86 5.22
C GLU A 29 9.38 5.91 3.77
N ALA A 30 8.08 5.63 3.60
CA ALA A 30 7.40 5.85 2.33
C ALA A 30 7.36 7.35 1.97
N ALA A 31 7.49 7.63 0.69
CA ALA A 31 7.54 8.97 0.14
C ALA A 31 6.67 9.10 -1.12
N PRO A 32 6.20 10.32 -1.44
CA PRO A 32 5.62 10.61 -2.76
C PRO A 32 6.51 10.15 -3.90
N GLY A 33 5.93 9.50 -4.90
CA GLY A 33 6.62 8.91 -6.04
C GLY A 33 6.93 7.44 -5.90
N ASP A 34 6.90 6.89 -4.67
CA ASP A 34 7.13 5.46 -4.44
C ASP A 34 6.08 4.61 -5.15
N ILE A 35 6.56 3.49 -5.73
CA ILE A 35 5.71 2.45 -6.29
C ILE A 35 5.63 1.32 -5.28
N ALA A 36 4.41 0.93 -4.93
CA ALA A 36 4.16 -0.10 -3.94
C ALA A 36 3.09 -1.08 -4.42
N VAL A 37 3.22 -2.32 -3.96
CA VAL A 37 2.21 -3.36 -4.13
C VAL A 37 1.30 -3.36 -2.91
N VAL A 38 0.00 -3.48 -3.14
CA VAL A 38 -0.99 -3.74 -2.09
C VAL A 38 -0.89 -5.20 -1.69
N GLU A 39 -0.22 -5.48 -0.59
CA GLU A 39 -0.02 -6.84 -0.10
C GLU A 39 -1.27 -7.38 0.59
N ARG A 40 -1.98 -6.50 1.31
CA ARG A 40 -3.22 -6.85 2.03
C ARG A 40 -4.14 -5.64 2.12
N VAL A 41 -5.44 -5.93 2.06
CA VAL A 41 -6.51 -4.99 2.40
C VAL A 41 -7.28 -5.55 3.58
N SER A 42 -7.66 -4.71 4.54
CA SER A 42 -8.38 -5.13 5.73
C SER A 42 -9.41 -4.09 6.12
N MET A 43 -10.66 -4.54 6.27
CA MET A 43 -11.78 -3.71 6.71
C MET A 43 -11.95 -3.86 8.22
N GLY A 44 -11.85 -2.74 8.94
CA GLY A 44 -12.14 -2.68 10.38
C GLY A 44 -13.17 -1.60 10.69
N GLU A 45 -13.55 -1.47 11.96
CA GLU A 45 -14.52 -0.47 12.43
C GLU A 45 -14.07 0.97 12.14
N ALA A 46 -12.75 1.23 12.22
CA ALA A 46 -12.15 2.54 11.94
C ALA A 46 -11.99 2.83 10.44
N GLY A 47 -12.30 1.88 9.55
CA GLY A 47 -12.22 2.04 8.09
C GLY A 47 -11.33 1.01 7.40
N CYS A 48 -11.05 1.28 6.12
CA CYS A 48 -10.19 0.45 5.27
C CYS A 48 -8.72 0.74 5.56
N THR A 49 -7.95 -0.33 5.81
CA THR A 49 -6.50 -0.27 5.90
C THR A 49 -5.87 -1.08 4.78
N VAL A 50 -4.76 -0.56 4.26
CA VAL A 50 -3.97 -1.20 3.20
C VAL A 50 -2.53 -1.37 3.67
N LEU A 51 -2.02 -2.59 3.53
CA LEU A 51 -0.62 -2.92 3.75
C LEU A 51 0.10 -2.79 2.41
N LEU A 52 1.02 -1.84 2.36
CA LEU A 52 1.80 -1.51 1.18
C LEU A 52 3.24 -1.99 1.35
N LEU A 53 3.80 -2.49 0.26
CA LEU A 53 5.16 -3.02 0.17
C LEU A 53 5.88 -2.39 -1.02
N CYS A 54 6.99 -1.69 -0.76
CA CYS A 54 7.87 -1.15 -1.78
C CYS A 54 9.12 -2.02 -1.90
N GLU A 55 9.21 -2.71 -3.03
CA GLU A 55 10.29 -3.61 -3.39
C GLU A 55 10.71 -3.27 -4.83
N PRO A 56 11.67 -2.33 -5.01
CA PRO A 56 12.10 -1.88 -6.34
C PRO A 56 12.73 -3.01 -7.18
N GLU A 57 13.38 -3.95 -6.51
CA GLU A 57 13.97 -5.16 -7.07
C GLU A 57 13.52 -6.36 -6.26
N VAL A 58 13.27 -7.49 -6.91
CA VAL A 58 12.76 -8.70 -6.23
C VAL A 58 13.68 -9.11 -5.08
N GLY A 59 13.13 -9.16 -3.87
CA GLY A 59 13.85 -9.46 -2.63
C GLY A 59 14.53 -8.26 -1.95
N PHE A 60 14.44 -7.04 -2.50
CA PHE A 60 14.99 -5.82 -1.91
C PHE A 60 13.88 -4.94 -1.33
N LEU A 61 13.42 -5.31 -0.13
CA LEU A 61 12.41 -4.53 0.60
C LEU A 61 12.99 -3.21 1.10
N GLU A 62 12.50 -2.09 0.58
CA GLU A 62 12.82 -0.77 1.15
C GLU A 62 11.92 -0.45 2.34
N TRP A 63 10.62 -0.69 2.18
CA TRP A 63 9.69 -0.48 3.28
C TRP A 63 8.40 -1.29 3.12
N ARG A 64 7.80 -1.58 4.27
CA ARG A 64 6.48 -2.17 4.43
C ARG A 64 5.71 -1.46 5.54
N ALA A 65 4.51 -1.00 5.25
CA ALA A 65 3.71 -0.24 6.20
C ALA A 65 2.20 -0.33 5.92
N SER A 66 1.42 -0.28 6.99
CA SER A 66 -0.04 -0.21 6.95
C SER A 66 -0.51 1.23 7.06
N TYR A 67 -1.46 1.61 6.21
CA TYR A 67 -2.08 2.93 6.20
C TYR A 67 -3.60 2.81 6.21
N PHE A 68 -4.29 3.79 6.79
CA PHE A 68 -5.68 4.03 6.43
C PHE A 68 -5.75 4.53 4.99
N GLU A 69 -6.55 3.87 4.15
CA GLU A 69 -6.64 4.20 2.73
C GLU A 69 -7.11 5.65 2.50
N ALA A 70 -7.99 6.15 3.37
CA ALA A 70 -8.52 7.52 3.30
C ALA A 70 -7.46 8.62 3.44
N GLY A 71 -6.29 8.31 4.03
CA GLY A 71 -5.18 9.26 4.16
C GLY A 71 -4.12 9.14 3.07
N LEU A 72 -4.38 8.34 2.03
CA LEU A 72 -3.50 8.20 0.88
C LEU A 72 -4.12 8.84 -0.35
N THR A 73 -3.29 9.51 -1.15
CA THR A 73 -3.61 9.77 -2.56
C THR A 73 -2.63 9.01 -3.43
N TYR A 74 -3.14 8.30 -4.43
CA TYR A 74 -2.34 7.40 -5.25
C TYR A 74 -2.90 7.28 -6.67
N GLU A 75 -2.04 6.86 -7.58
CA GLU A 75 -2.39 6.42 -8.93
C GLU A 75 -2.30 4.89 -8.99
N VAL A 76 -3.30 4.22 -9.57
CA VAL A 76 -3.24 2.77 -9.80
C VAL A 76 -2.55 2.52 -11.14
N LEU A 77 -1.38 1.88 -11.11
CA LEU A 77 -0.59 1.56 -12.30
C LEU A 77 -0.99 0.22 -12.92
N SER A 78 -1.37 -0.73 -12.07
CA SER A 78 -1.86 -2.05 -12.48
C SER A 78 -2.81 -2.57 -11.41
N SER A 79 -3.93 -3.16 -11.84
CA SER A 79 -4.84 -3.87 -10.96
C SER A 79 -4.67 -5.35 -11.25
N SER A 80 -4.48 -6.17 -10.20
CA SER A 80 -4.68 -7.60 -10.36
C SER A 80 -6.13 -7.83 -10.80
N PRO A 81 -6.40 -8.74 -11.76
CA PRO A 81 -7.77 -9.17 -11.98
C PRO A 81 -8.27 -9.73 -10.65
N THR A 82 -9.36 -9.18 -10.14
CA THR A 82 -10.14 -9.83 -9.08
C THR A 82 -10.36 -11.25 -9.57
N ASP A 83 -9.85 -12.25 -8.84
CA ASP A 83 -10.17 -13.65 -9.10
C ASP A 83 -11.70 -13.75 -9.01
N VAL A 84 -12.38 -13.67 -10.15
CA VAL A 84 -13.80 -13.98 -10.24
C VAL A 84 -13.81 -15.49 -10.07
N ALA A 85 -14.03 -15.92 -8.83
CA ALA A 85 -14.25 -17.32 -8.51
C ALA A 85 -15.24 -17.90 -9.53
N SER A 86 -14.74 -18.84 -10.35
CA SER A 86 -15.56 -19.69 -11.22
C SER A 86 -16.22 -20.79 -10.40
#